data_AF-A0A7J3TCW8-F1
#
_entry.id   AF-A0A7J3TCW8-F1
#
_cell.length_a   1.000
_cell.length_b   1.000
_cell.length_c   1.000
_cell.angle_alpha   90.00
_cell.angle_beta   90.00
_cell.angle_gamma   90.00
#
_symmetry.space_group_name_H-M   'P 1'
#
loop_
_entity.id
_entity.type
_entity.pdbx_description
1 polymer ?
#
loop_
_entity_poly.entity_id
_entity_poly.type
_entity_poly.pdbx_seq_one_letter_code
_entity_poly.pdbx_strand_id
1 'polypeptide(L)'
;MKFKNSLSGEVERFEPIIGKRVNMYVCGPTVQESFHIGHARTYIIFDSIAKYMGLSGYSVFYLQNITDIDDKIIKKAQDLNMDSQEVALKYISEYFGIMHELGVDSVNFYARATDYIPEIISQISRLMEKGHAYIGGDGVYFRVSSFPDYGKLSNQRSEDLIQGSRISENSNKADQKDFALWKMQKPGEPAWESPWGRGRPGWHIEDTAITETYFGQEYDIHGGGTDLIFPHHEAEIAQMRSISGRETLAKYWIHTGMVTLNGEKMSKSLGNFITISETLKRYNGREIRFAMLNGNYRSTIDFSEKAMEEAGKNVRYLNTIKRRLDLHGAVYGNLDLDVAPYRKGIEDAMDDDFNFRSVFRIIMDLAGTAYREFSNLSADSVRSILSTFQWANSFLGIFDMYRNPEVLKKSVELLLDLRKKLREEKNYGFSDLIRSSLVEMGIEVQDNGKDVEWWIRD
;
A
#
# COMPACT_ATOMS: atom_id res chain seq x y z
N MET A 1 -17.97 -10.89 1.89
CA MET A 1 -16.86 -10.22 2.59
C MET A 1 -17.23 -9.82 4.02
N LYS A 2 -16.34 -10.13 4.95
CA LYS A 2 -16.32 -9.72 6.36
C LYS A 2 -14.86 -9.47 6.76
N PHE A 3 -14.60 -8.55 7.68
CA PHE A 3 -13.26 -8.25 8.15
C PHE A 3 -13.30 -7.64 9.54
N LYS A 4 -12.15 -7.63 10.24
CA LYS A 4 -12.05 -7.13 11.60
C LYS A 4 -12.12 -5.61 11.64
N ASN A 5 -13.12 -5.07 12.32
CA ASN A 5 -13.25 -3.64 12.57
C ASN A 5 -12.43 -3.28 13.81
N SER A 6 -11.52 -2.32 13.68
CA SER A 6 -10.66 -1.92 14.79
C SER A 6 -11.44 -1.20 15.89
N LEU A 7 -12.54 -0.54 15.54
CA LEU A 7 -13.38 0.19 16.50
C LEU A 7 -14.17 -0.75 17.44
N SER A 8 -14.69 -1.86 16.93
CA SER A 8 -15.42 -2.85 17.74
C SER A 8 -14.52 -3.96 18.29
N GLY A 9 -13.39 -4.23 17.61
CA GLY A 9 -12.53 -5.37 17.89
C GLY A 9 -12.99 -6.69 17.27
N GLU A 10 -14.16 -6.70 16.64
CA GLU A 10 -14.85 -7.90 16.12
C GLU A 10 -14.74 -8.03 14.60
N VAL A 11 -14.96 -9.26 14.10
CA VAL A 11 -15.11 -9.51 12.65
C VAL A 11 -16.54 -9.20 12.25
N GLU A 12 -16.72 -8.20 11.40
CA GLU A 12 -18.01 -7.70 10.98
C GLU A 12 -18.27 -7.97 9.50
N ARG A 13 -19.52 -8.21 9.15
CA ARG A 13 -19.94 -8.23 7.74
C ARG A 13 -19.83 -6.81 7.18
N PHE A 14 -19.19 -6.69 6.02
CA PHE A 14 -19.06 -5.41 5.35
C PHE A 14 -20.35 -5.06 4.60
N GLU A 15 -20.94 -3.93 4.96
CA GLU A 15 -22.15 -3.38 4.33
C GLU A 15 -21.96 -1.88 4.14
N PRO A 16 -21.78 -1.41 2.88
CA PRO A 16 -21.61 0.01 2.61
C PRO A 16 -22.84 0.83 2.98
N ILE A 17 -22.64 2.11 3.24
CA ILE A 17 -23.69 3.08 3.59
C ILE A 17 -24.65 3.28 2.42
N ILE A 18 -24.14 3.32 1.17
CA ILE A 18 -24.94 3.59 -0.03
C ILE A 18 -24.74 2.48 -1.08
N GLY A 19 -25.60 1.45 -1.03
CA GLY A 19 -25.66 0.39 -2.03
C GLY A 19 -24.32 -0.33 -2.21
N LYS A 20 -23.68 -0.15 -3.38
CA LYS A 20 -22.37 -0.73 -3.70
C LYS A 20 -21.24 0.31 -3.75
N ARG A 21 -21.52 1.57 -3.44
CA ARG A 21 -20.48 2.62 -3.35
C ARG A 21 -19.72 2.45 -2.05
N VAL A 22 -18.40 2.57 -2.11
CA VAL A 22 -17.51 2.53 -0.95
C VAL A 22 -16.63 3.77 -0.96
N ASN A 23 -16.84 4.66 -0.01
CA ASN A 23 -15.95 5.77 0.26
C ASN A 23 -14.87 5.30 1.24
N MET A 24 -13.65 5.12 0.71
CA MET A 24 -12.50 4.65 1.48
C MET A 24 -11.49 5.77 1.62
N TYR A 25 -11.14 6.11 2.85
CA TYR A 25 -10.05 7.01 3.19
C TYR A 25 -8.89 6.23 3.80
N VAL A 26 -7.65 6.53 3.41
CA VAL A 26 -6.46 6.02 4.10
C VAL A 26 -5.52 7.19 4.34
N CYS A 27 -5.08 7.41 5.58
CA CYS A 27 -4.10 8.43 5.89
C CYS A 27 -2.84 8.22 5.06
N GLY A 28 -2.45 9.26 4.33
CA GLY A 28 -1.25 9.29 3.52
C GLY A 28 -0.05 9.83 4.29
N PRO A 29 1.05 10.12 3.57
CA PRO A 29 2.31 10.38 4.22
C PRO A 29 2.54 11.86 4.53
N THR A 30 3.35 12.12 5.56
CA THR A 30 4.03 13.41 5.72
C THR A 30 5.25 13.49 4.83
N VAL A 31 5.25 14.42 3.88
CA VAL A 31 6.27 14.56 2.82
C VAL A 31 7.50 15.36 3.29
N GLN A 32 8.07 14.90 4.40
CA GLN A 32 9.25 15.48 5.04
C GLN A 32 10.56 14.81 4.59
N GLU A 33 10.51 13.57 4.11
CA GLU A 33 11.68 12.77 3.78
C GLU A 33 11.32 11.52 2.95
N SER A 34 12.35 10.74 2.56
CA SER A 34 12.18 9.49 1.84
C SER A 34 11.44 8.42 2.66
N PHE A 35 10.55 7.72 1.99
CA PHE A 35 9.61 6.78 2.62
C PHE A 35 10.28 5.45 2.96
N HIS A 36 9.98 4.88 4.13
CA HIS A 36 10.45 3.56 4.54
C HIS A 36 9.51 2.42 4.18
N ILE A 37 10.00 1.19 4.30
CA ILE A 37 9.27 -0.03 3.93
C ILE A 37 7.94 -0.22 4.71
N GLY A 38 7.83 0.36 5.90
CA GLY A 38 6.56 0.43 6.64
C GLY A 38 5.44 1.14 5.86
N HIS A 39 5.75 2.24 5.16
CA HIS A 39 4.79 2.91 4.27
C HIS A 39 4.41 2.02 3.08
N ALA A 40 5.39 1.34 2.47
CA ALA A 40 5.14 0.41 1.37
C ALA A 40 4.10 -0.65 1.78
N ARG A 41 4.26 -1.23 2.98
CA ARG A 41 3.32 -2.21 3.50
C ARG A 41 1.89 -1.68 3.53
N THR A 42 1.67 -0.53 4.18
CA THR A 42 0.34 0.07 4.32
C THR A 42 -0.30 0.29 2.96
N TYR A 43 0.40 0.96 2.04
CA TYR A 43 -0.18 1.33 0.76
C TYR A 43 -0.38 0.14 -0.19
N ILE A 44 0.51 -0.87 -0.17
CA ILE A 44 0.31 -2.11 -0.94
C ILE A 44 -0.90 -2.91 -0.44
N ILE A 45 -1.11 -2.98 0.88
CA ILE A 45 -2.26 -3.68 1.46
C ILE A 45 -3.56 -2.98 1.05
N PHE A 46 -3.67 -1.67 1.27
CA PHE A 46 -4.88 -0.93 0.91
C PHE A 46 -5.13 -0.92 -0.60
N ASP A 47 -4.06 -0.93 -1.41
CA ASP A 47 -4.17 -1.09 -2.85
C ASP A 47 -4.80 -2.43 -3.25
N SER A 48 -4.31 -3.51 -2.64
CA SER A 48 -4.82 -4.86 -2.90
C SER A 48 -6.26 -5.03 -2.41
N ILE A 49 -6.60 -4.41 -1.27
CA ILE A 49 -7.97 -4.36 -0.74
C ILE A 49 -8.90 -3.62 -1.70
N ALA A 50 -8.56 -2.39 -2.11
CA ALA A 50 -9.38 -1.59 -3.03
C ALA A 50 -9.64 -2.33 -4.35
N LYS A 51 -8.60 -2.92 -4.95
CA LYS A 51 -8.68 -3.72 -6.18
C LYS A 51 -9.61 -4.92 -6.00
N TYR A 52 -9.45 -5.69 -4.92
CA TYR A 52 -10.30 -6.85 -4.67
C TYR A 52 -11.76 -6.48 -4.39
N MET A 53 -12.01 -5.40 -3.65
CA MET A 53 -13.37 -4.88 -3.46
C MET A 53 -14.01 -4.48 -4.79
N GLY A 54 -13.25 -3.86 -5.70
CA GLY A 54 -13.68 -3.59 -7.07
C GLY A 54 -14.10 -4.87 -7.82
N LEU A 55 -13.28 -5.91 -7.75
CA LEU A 55 -13.59 -7.23 -8.34
C LEU A 55 -14.83 -7.88 -7.71
N SER A 56 -15.08 -7.60 -6.43
CA SER A 56 -16.25 -8.08 -5.68
C SER A 56 -17.54 -7.30 -5.98
N GLY A 57 -17.51 -6.38 -6.95
CA GLY A 57 -18.66 -5.62 -7.42
C GLY A 57 -18.94 -4.33 -6.64
N TYR A 58 -17.97 -3.82 -5.87
CA TYR A 58 -18.06 -2.50 -5.24
C TYR A 58 -17.49 -1.41 -6.16
N SER A 59 -18.07 -0.21 -6.07
CA SER A 59 -17.50 1.00 -6.67
C SER A 59 -16.75 1.75 -5.57
N VAL A 60 -15.44 1.51 -5.50
CA VAL A 60 -14.57 2.11 -4.48
C VAL A 60 -14.09 3.47 -4.96
N PHE A 61 -14.29 4.50 -4.14
CA PHE A 61 -13.60 5.78 -4.26
C PHE A 61 -12.58 5.87 -3.12
N TYR A 62 -11.32 5.63 -3.48
CA TYR A 62 -10.17 5.66 -2.58
C TYR A 62 -9.54 7.06 -2.58
N LEU A 63 -9.73 7.76 -1.46
CA LEU A 63 -9.10 9.05 -1.15
C LEU A 63 -7.90 8.85 -0.22
N GLN A 64 -6.81 9.56 -0.49
CA GLN A 64 -5.65 9.62 0.40
C GLN A 64 -5.17 11.08 0.51
N ASN A 65 -4.86 11.55 1.71
CA ASN A 65 -4.26 12.87 1.87
C ASN A 65 -2.74 12.86 1.63
N ILE A 66 -2.16 14.04 1.50
CA ILE A 66 -0.73 14.28 1.56
C ILE A 66 -0.53 15.42 2.57
N THR A 67 0.09 15.11 3.71
CA THR A 67 0.47 16.12 4.69
C THR A 67 1.69 16.87 4.16
N ASP A 68 1.45 17.99 3.48
CA ASP A 68 2.47 18.87 2.88
C ASP A 68 2.76 20.13 3.71
N ILE A 69 2.26 20.16 4.95
CA ILE A 69 2.59 21.14 5.97
C ILE A 69 2.62 20.49 7.37
N ASP A 70 3.79 20.47 8.01
CA ASP A 70 3.95 19.97 9.39
C ASP A 70 5.25 20.51 10.02
N ASP A 71 5.35 20.44 11.36
CA ASP A 71 6.56 20.80 12.11
C ASP A 71 7.79 20.08 11.55
N LYS A 72 7.65 18.81 11.14
CA LYS A 72 8.78 18.04 10.62
C LYS A 72 9.23 18.48 9.23
N ILE A 73 8.30 18.93 8.38
CA ILE A 73 8.62 19.49 7.05
C ILE A 73 9.35 20.81 7.22
N ILE A 74 8.85 21.68 8.10
CA ILE A 74 9.49 22.97 8.42
C ILE A 74 10.90 22.74 8.97
N LYS A 75 11.07 21.82 9.91
CA LYS A 75 12.39 21.46 10.45
C LYS A 75 13.31 20.95 9.34
N LYS A 76 12.83 20.07 8.46
CA LYS A 76 13.63 19.56 7.35
C LYS A 76 14.04 20.68 6.38
N ALA A 77 13.14 21.62 6.11
CA ALA A 77 13.39 22.78 5.27
C ALA A 77 14.52 23.65 5.84
N GLN A 78 14.52 23.87 7.17
CA GLN A 78 15.61 24.54 7.88
C GLN A 78 16.93 23.76 7.78
N ASP A 79 16.91 22.43 8.00
CA ASP A 79 18.10 21.57 7.89
C ASP A 79 18.71 21.58 6.48
N LEU A 80 17.88 21.72 5.44
CA LEU A 80 18.28 21.76 4.04
C LEU A 80 18.52 23.17 3.48
N ASN A 81 18.21 24.22 4.26
CA ASN A 81 18.17 25.60 3.78
C ASN A 81 17.33 25.77 2.49
N MET A 82 16.14 25.18 2.50
CA MET A 82 15.16 25.19 1.40
C MET A 82 13.82 25.76 1.88
N ASP A 83 12.94 26.16 0.95
CA ASP A 83 11.56 26.45 1.31
C ASP A 83 10.80 25.16 1.68
N SER A 84 9.87 25.27 2.64
CA SER A 84 9.10 24.11 3.11
C SER A 84 8.23 23.46 2.02
N GLN A 85 7.71 24.24 1.09
CA GLN A 85 6.93 23.74 -0.05
C GLN A 85 7.83 23.07 -1.07
N GLU A 86 9.06 23.55 -1.27
CA GLU A 86 10.04 22.87 -2.14
C GLU A 86 10.42 21.50 -1.58
N VAL A 87 10.61 21.38 -0.26
CA VAL A 87 10.83 20.11 0.42
C VAL A 87 9.63 19.17 0.22
N ALA A 88 8.42 19.67 0.46
CA ALA A 88 7.20 18.89 0.27
C ALA A 88 7.06 18.38 -1.17
N LEU A 89 7.18 19.26 -2.17
CA LEU A 89 7.08 18.90 -3.59
C LEU A 89 8.12 17.86 -4.02
N LYS A 90 9.35 17.98 -3.53
CA LYS A 90 10.42 16.99 -3.77
C LYS A 90 9.99 15.60 -3.31
N TYR A 91 9.50 15.48 -2.08
CA TYR A 91 9.12 14.19 -1.51
C TYR A 91 7.76 13.69 -2.02
N ILE A 92 6.84 14.57 -2.46
CA ILE A 92 5.65 14.18 -3.24
C ILE A 92 6.07 13.52 -4.56
N SER A 93 7.03 14.09 -5.28
CA SER A 93 7.52 13.49 -6.52
C SER A 93 8.19 12.14 -6.28
N GLU A 94 8.98 12.00 -5.21
CA GLU A 94 9.55 10.71 -4.82
C GLU A 94 8.45 9.70 -4.47
N TYR A 95 7.43 10.13 -3.72
CA TYR A 95 6.31 9.29 -3.31
C TYR A 95 5.60 8.65 -4.51
N PHE A 96 5.20 9.45 -5.49
CA PHE A 96 4.50 8.94 -6.67
C PHE A 96 5.37 8.02 -7.52
N GLY A 97 6.67 8.33 -7.65
CA GLY A 97 7.62 7.44 -8.33
C GLY A 97 7.70 6.07 -7.65
N ILE A 98 7.78 6.05 -6.31
CA ILE A 98 7.80 4.79 -5.55
C ILE A 98 6.46 4.04 -5.67
N MET A 99 5.32 4.73 -5.53
CA MET A 99 4.01 4.07 -5.64
C MET A 99 3.82 3.43 -7.02
N HIS A 100 4.30 4.10 -8.08
CA HIS A 100 4.33 3.55 -9.43
C HIS A 100 5.17 2.27 -9.52
N GLU A 101 6.41 2.29 -9.03
CA GLU A 101 7.30 1.11 -9.01
C GLU A 101 6.73 -0.06 -8.18
N LEU A 102 5.99 0.25 -7.11
CA LEU A 102 5.28 -0.74 -6.29
C LEU A 102 3.93 -1.17 -6.87
N GLY A 103 3.50 -0.64 -8.02
CA GLY A 103 2.20 -0.95 -8.64
C GLY A 103 0.99 -0.56 -7.78
N VAL A 104 1.13 0.49 -6.96
CA VAL A 104 0.04 1.09 -6.19
C VAL A 104 -0.63 2.15 -7.05
N ASP A 105 -1.81 1.82 -7.57
CA ASP A 105 -2.52 2.64 -8.59
C ASP A 105 -4.04 2.70 -8.37
N SER A 106 -4.53 2.21 -7.22
CA SER A 106 -5.95 2.21 -6.87
C SER A 106 -6.44 3.50 -6.20
N VAL A 107 -5.54 4.41 -5.81
CA VAL A 107 -5.94 5.71 -5.22
C VAL A 107 -6.60 6.56 -6.32
N ASN A 108 -7.84 6.96 -6.09
CA ASN A 108 -8.59 7.78 -7.04
C ASN A 108 -8.23 9.26 -6.94
N PHE A 109 -7.91 9.74 -5.74
CA PHE A 109 -7.56 11.14 -5.52
C PHE A 109 -6.57 11.31 -4.37
N TYR A 110 -5.55 12.14 -4.62
CA TYR A 110 -4.58 12.57 -3.62
C TYR A 110 -4.87 14.03 -3.21
N ALA A 111 -5.16 14.26 -1.94
CA ALA A 111 -5.55 15.57 -1.42
C ALA A 111 -4.44 16.19 -0.57
N ARG A 112 -3.79 17.27 -1.02
CA ARG A 112 -2.78 17.96 -0.22
C ARG A 112 -3.44 18.80 0.87
N ALA A 113 -2.94 18.75 2.10
CA ALA A 113 -3.50 19.50 3.23
C ALA A 113 -3.54 21.02 2.98
N THR A 114 -2.52 21.58 2.32
CA THR A 114 -2.46 23.02 2.01
C THR A 114 -3.56 23.49 1.03
N ASP A 115 -4.21 22.59 0.30
CA ASP A 115 -5.31 22.91 -0.61
C ASP A 115 -6.68 23.06 0.11
N TYR A 116 -6.77 22.69 1.41
CA TYR A 116 -8.02 22.66 2.20
C TYR A 116 -8.00 23.57 3.43
N ILE A 117 -7.18 24.62 3.42
CA ILE A 117 -7.09 25.57 4.54
C ILE A 117 -8.44 26.23 4.89
N PRO A 118 -9.28 26.66 3.92
CA PRO A 118 -10.60 27.21 4.24
C PRO A 118 -11.51 26.21 4.98
N GLU A 119 -11.52 24.96 4.56
CA GLU A 119 -12.30 23.86 5.15
C GLU A 119 -11.81 23.56 6.57
N ILE A 120 -10.49 23.52 6.77
CA ILE A 120 -9.87 23.37 8.09
C ILE A 120 -10.32 24.51 9.02
N ILE A 121 -10.20 25.77 8.60
CA ILE A 121 -10.62 26.92 9.40
C ILE A 121 -12.11 26.82 9.73
N SER A 122 -12.96 26.48 8.75
CA SER A 122 -14.40 26.27 8.97
C SER A 122 -14.68 25.19 10.02
N GLN A 123 -13.94 24.08 9.97
CA GLN A 123 -14.09 22.97 10.90
C GLN A 123 -13.69 23.37 12.33
N ILE A 124 -12.59 24.10 12.49
CA ILE A 124 -12.15 24.61 13.79
C ILE A 124 -13.14 25.63 14.35
N SER A 125 -13.69 26.53 13.51
CA SER A 125 -14.75 27.46 13.94
C SER A 125 -15.98 26.72 14.48
N ARG A 126 -16.44 25.67 13.81
CA ARG A 126 -17.56 24.85 14.29
C ARG A 126 -17.26 24.11 15.60
N LEU A 127 -16.02 23.65 15.81
CA LEU A 127 -15.58 23.08 17.08
C LEU A 127 -15.60 24.11 18.21
N MET A 128 -15.15 25.33 17.94
CA MET A 128 -15.20 26.45 18.89
C MET A 128 -16.64 26.80 19.27
N GLU A 129 -17.54 26.95 18.29
CA GLU A 129 -18.96 27.26 18.49
C GLU A 129 -19.66 26.21 19.35
N LYS A 130 -19.30 24.94 19.20
CA LYS A 130 -19.86 23.82 19.99
C LYS A 130 -19.18 23.60 21.33
N GLY A 131 -18.18 24.40 21.69
CA GLY A 131 -17.47 24.29 22.98
C GLY A 131 -16.47 23.14 23.08
N HIS A 132 -16.06 22.57 21.94
CA HIS A 132 -15.07 21.49 21.86
C HIS A 132 -13.65 21.97 21.59
N ALA A 133 -13.47 23.27 21.32
CA ALA A 133 -12.16 23.88 21.13
C ALA A 133 -12.02 25.16 21.95
N TYR A 134 -10.78 25.59 22.19
CA TYR A 134 -10.45 26.83 22.86
C TYR A 134 -9.15 27.44 22.32
N ILE A 135 -8.98 28.75 22.50
CA ILE A 135 -7.75 29.46 22.15
C ILE A 135 -6.78 29.36 23.34
N GLY A 136 -5.59 28.82 23.09
CA GLY A 136 -4.45 28.82 24.01
C GLY A 136 -3.43 29.90 23.66
N GLY A 137 -2.29 29.91 24.36
CA GLY A 137 -1.25 30.94 24.17
C GLY A 137 -0.54 30.90 22.82
N ASP A 138 -0.51 29.74 22.15
CA ASP A 138 0.25 29.48 20.93
C ASP A 138 -0.58 28.82 19.81
N GLY A 139 -1.92 28.80 19.96
CA GLY A 139 -2.78 28.13 18.99
C GLY A 139 -4.22 27.92 19.45
N VAL A 140 -4.97 27.18 18.64
CA VAL A 140 -6.29 26.66 18.97
C VAL A 140 -6.17 25.17 19.26
N TYR A 141 -6.80 24.73 20.35
CA TYR A 141 -6.70 23.37 20.85
C TYR A 141 -8.07 22.72 20.95
N PHE A 142 -8.13 21.42 20.66
CA PHE A 142 -9.29 20.59 20.95
C PHE A 142 -9.29 20.23 22.44
N ARG A 143 -10.43 20.42 23.11
CA ARG A 143 -10.63 20.07 24.51
C ARG A 143 -11.03 18.60 24.62
N VAL A 144 -10.10 17.71 24.92
CA VAL A 144 -10.36 16.26 25.00
C VAL A 144 -11.43 15.94 26.05
N SER A 145 -11.45 16.64 27.18
CA SER A 145 -12.46 16.47 28.22
C SER A 145 -13.90 16.76 27.79
N SER A 146 -14.09 17.43 26.64
CA SER A 146 -15.42 17.68 26.06
C SER A 146 -15.96 16.50 25.24
N PHE A 147 -15.16 15.46 25.01
CA PHE A 147 -15.52 14.28 24.23
C PHE A 147 -15.35 13.01 25.06
N PRO A 148 -16.42 12.50 25.70
CA PRO A 148 -16.35 11.37 26.64
C PRO A 148 -15.83 10.06 26.03
N ASP A 149 -16.00 9.87 24.72
CA ASP A 149 -15.61 8.65 23.99
C ASP A 149 -14.13 8.62 23.61
N TYR A 150 -13.32 9.61 24.01
CA TYR A 150 -11.90 9.68 23.63
C TYR A 150 -11.11 8.51 24.22
N GLY A 151 -10.48 7.71 23.35
CA GLY A 151 -9.73 6.51 23.72
C GLY A 151 -10.44 5.20 23.36
N LYS A 152 -11.69 5.26 22.85
CA LYS A 152 -12.48 4.08 22.48
C LYS A 152 -11.85 3.30 21.33
N LEU A 153 -11.30 3.95 20.31
CA LEU A 153 -10.67 3.25 19.17
C LEU A 153 -9.40 2.52 19.59
N SER A 154 -8.58 3.19 20.41
CA SER A 154 -7.32 2.66 20.93
C SER A 154 -7.46 1.69 22.10
N ASN A 155 -8.69 1.54 22.63
CA ASN A 155 -8.99 0.80 23.86
C ASN A 155 -8.11 1.27 25.04
N GLN A 156 -7.82 2.56 25.10
CA GLN A 156 -7.08 3.20 26.20
C GLN A 156 -8.06 3.97 27.08
N ARG A 157 -7.89 3.86 28.41
CA ARG A 157 -8.67 4.69 29.34
C ARG A 157 -8.11 6.10 29.36
N SER A 158 -8.98 7.08 29.59
CA SER A 158 -8.62 8.50 29.67
C SER A 158 -7.50 8.82 30.68
N GLU A 159 -7.33 7.98 31.70
CA GLU A 159 -6.28 8.06 32.73
C GLU A 159 -4.89 7.63 32.20
N ASP A 160 -4.84 6.68 31.27
CA ASP A 160 -3.60 6.09 30.75
C ASP A 160 -2.98 6.93 29.61
N LEU A 161 -3.78 7.81 28.99
CA LEU A 161 -3.39 8.64 27.84
C LEU A 161 -2.22 9.60 28.14
N ILE A 162 -1.99 9.94 29.41
CA ILE A 162 -0.93 10.87 29.84
C ILE A 162 0.45 10.19 29.83
N GLN A 163 0.54 8.87 30.00
CA GLN A 163 1.83 8.16 30.08
C GLN A 163 2.55 8.00 28.73
N GLY A 164 1.84 8.13 27.60
CA GLY A 164 2.39 7.90 26.25
C GLY A 164 2.82 9.15 25.48
N SER A 165 2.37 10.35 25.87
CA SER A 165 2.72 11.59 25.18
C SER A 165 4.17 11.97 25.48
N ARG A 166 5.01 12.13 24.45
CA ARG A 166 6.36 12.72 24.60
C ARG A 166 6.24 14.03 25.37
N ILE A 167 6.71 14.02 26.61
CA ILE A 167 6.57 15.10 27.58
C ILE A 167 7.30 16.33 27.05
N SER A 168 6.55 17.28 26.49
CA SER A 168 6.89 18.70 26.59
C SER A 168 5.86 19.30 27.51
N GLU A 169 6.28 19.84 28.66
CA GLU A 169 5.46 20.72 29.50
C GLU A 169 5.10 21.97 28.69
N ASN A 170 4.16 21.86 27.75
CA ASN A 170 3.66 23.02 27.05
C ASN A 170 2.60 23.67 27.92
N SER A 171 3.00 24.69 28.68
CA SER A 171 2.15 25.45 29.62
C SER A 171 0.98 26.17 28.95
N ASN A 172 0.91 26.17 27.62
CA ASN A 172 -0.14 26.83 26.85
C ASN A 172 -1.43 26.01 26.68
N LYS A 173 -1.43 24.74 27.09
CA LYS A 173 -2.63 23.88 27.05
C LYS A 173 -3.39 23.92 28.38
N ALA A 174 -4.71 23.82 28.32
CA ALA A 174 -5.56 23.72 29.50
C ALA A 174 -5.47 22.31 30.13
N ASP A 175 -5.41 21.27 29.30
CA ASP A 175 -5.10 19.89 29.69
C ASP A 175 -3.97 19.34 28.81
N GLN A 176 -3.09 18.51 29.37
CA GLN A 176 -1.99 17.88 28.62
C GLN A 176 -2.46 16.99 27.48
N LYS A 177 -3.66 16.39 27.62
CA LYS A 177 -4.29 15.54 26.61
C LYS A 177 -4.76 16.33 25.39
N ASP A 178 -4.98 17.64 25.53
CA ASP A 178 -5.48 18.49 24.45
C ASP A 178 -4.48 18.56 23.29
N PHE A 179 -4.98 18.53 22.06
CA PHE A 179 -4.16 18.55 20.85
C PHE A 179 -4.44 19.78 20.00
N ALA A 180 -3.42 20.25 19.28
CA ALA A 180 -3.53 21.45 18.47
C ALA A 180 -4.41 21.19 17.24
N LEU A 181 -5.37 22.09 17.03
CA LEU A 181 -6.17 22.22 15.81
C LEU A 181 -5.54 23.25 14.87
N TRP A 182 -5.05 24.36 15.43
CA TRP A 182 -4.34 25.42 14.72
C TRP A 182 -3.13 25.84 15.53
N LYS A 183 -1.95 25.95 14.90
CA LYS A 183 -0.72 26.43 15.53
C LYS A 183 -0.43 27.84 15.03
N MET A 184 -0.27 28.80 15.94
CA MET A 184 0.12 30.16 15.55
C MET A 184 1.52 30.18 14.93
N GLN A 185 1.74 31.11 14.01
CA GLN A 185 2.98 31.25 13.26
C GLN A 185 4.15 31.58 14.19
N LYS A 186 5.23 30.79 14.09
CA LYS A 186 6.54 31.20 14.60
C LYS A 186 7.31 31.97 13.51
N PRO A 187 8.26 32.85 13.87
CA PRO A 187 9.00 33.64 12.89
C PRO A 187 9.63 32.76 11.80
N GLY A 188 9.31 33.07 10.54
CA GLY A 188 9.84 32.37 9.37
C GLY A 188 9.12 31.07 8.99
N GLU A 189 8.11 30.62 9.75
CA GLU A 189 7.29 29.46 9.35
C GLU A 189 6.22 29.86 8.29
N PRO A 190 5.86 28.97 7.36
CA PRO A 190 4.69 29.17 6.49
C PRO A 190 3.41 29.32 7.31
N ALA A 191 2.53 30.23 6.88
CA ALA A 191 1.28 30.51 7.58
C ALA A 191 0.21 31.11 6.68
N TRP A 192 -1.04 30.87 7.08
CA TRP A 192 -2.26 31.37 6.49
C TRP A 192 -3.00 32.27 7.48
N GLU A 193 -3.80 33.20 6.96
CA GLU A 193 -4.70 34.02 7.78
C GLU A 193 -5.84 33.18 8.36
N SER A 194 -6.22 33.45 9.61
CA SER A 194 -7.36 32.81 10.26
C SER A 194 -8.01 33.75 11.27
N PRO A 195 -9.24 33.46 11.75
CA PRO A 195 -9.89 34.23 12.81
C PRO A 195 -9.09 34.31 14.13
N TRP A 196 -8.12 33.42 14.32
CA TRP A 196 -7.28 33.34 15.52
C TRP A 196 -5.86 33.88 15.27
N GLY A 197 -5.64 34.55 14.14
CA GLY A 197 -4.33 35.04 13.71
C GLY A 197 -3.60 34.11 12.75
N ARG A 198 -2.44 34.57 12.26
CA ARG A 198 -1.63 33.82 11.30
C ARG A 198 -1.11 32.52 11.91
N GLY A 199 -1.27 31.43 11.18
CA GLY A 199 -0.81 30.11 11.63
C GLY A 199 -1.01 29.03 10.59
N ARG A 200 -1.09 27.78 11.04
CA ARG A 200 -1.18 26.59 10.19
C ARG A 200 -1.93 25.48 10.90
N PRO A 201 -2.46 24.48 10.18
CA PRO A 201 -3.15 23.35 10.79
C PRO A 201 -2.29 22.57 11.78
N GLY A 202 -2.95 21.99 12.77
CA GLY A 202 -2.43 20.84 13.51
C GLY A 202 -2.56 19.56 12.70
N TRP A 203 -1.75 18.54 13.01
CA TRP A 203 -1.65 17.32 12.21
C TRP A 203 -2.98 16.57 12.03
N HIS A 204 -3.90 16.61 13.00
CA HIS A 204 -5.10 15.78 12.98
C HIS A 204 -6.28 16.38 12.18
N ILE A 205 -6.33 17.72 12.03
CA ILE A 205 -7.53 18.40 11.51
C ILE A 205 -7.61 18.38 9.98
N GLU A 206 -6.49 18.13 9.31
CA GLU A 206 -6.44 18.04 7.85
C GLU A 206 -7.28 16.88 7.32
N ASP A 207 -7.13 15.70 7.91
CA ASP A 207 -7.79 14.46 7.49
C ASP A 207 -9.32 14.57 7.59
N THR A 208 -9.84 15.15 8.68
CA THR A 208 -11.28 15.34 8.84
C THR A 208 -11.84 16.46 7.96
N ALA A 209 -11.09 17.52 7.69
CA ALA A 209 -11.51 18.56 6.74
C ALA A 209 -11.58 18.03 5.31
N ILE A 210 -10.55 17.27 4.89
CA ILE A 210 -10.49 16.61 3.58
C ILE A 210 -11.63 15.59 3.43
N THR A 211 -11.77 14.67 4.39
CA THR A 211 -12.79 13.62 4.29
C THR A 211 -14.21 14.18 4.34
N GLU A 212 -14.47 15.21 5.15
CA GLU A 212 -15.79 15.87 5.18
C GLU A 212 -16.13 16.53 3.83
N THR A 213 -15.14 17.07 3.12
CA THR A 213 -15.33 17.69 1.81
C THR A 213 -15.77 16.70 0.75
N TYR A 214 -15.17 15.50 0.71
CA TYR A 214 -15.46 14.50 -0.30
C TYR A 214 -16.59 13.55 0.08
N PHE A 215 -16.68 13.18 1.35
CA PHE A 215 -17.56 12.12 1.82
C PHE A 215 -18.66 12.60 2.76
N GLY A 216 -18.57 13.84 3.24
CA GLY A 216 -19.45 14.36 4.28
C GLY A 216 -19.08 13.82 5.66
N GLN A 217 -20.04 13.88 6.57
CA GLN A 217 -19.80 13.67 8.01
C GLN A 217 -19.60 12.20 8.43
N GLU A 218 -19.83 11.25 7.51
CA GLU A 218 -19.74 9.82 7.77
C GLU A 218 -19.48 9.04 6.47
N TYR A 219 -18.58 8.05 6.51
CA TYR A 219 -18.22 7.21 5.35
C TYR A 219 -17.91 5.76 5.71
N ASP A 220 -17.60 4.95 4.69
CA ASP A 220 -17.52 3.50 4.82
C ASP A 220 -16.26 3.02 5.56
N ILE A 221 -15.07 3.30 5.01
CA ILE A 221 -13.82 2.71 5.47
C ILE A 221 -12.80 3.82 5.76
N HIS A 222 -12.18 3.76 6.94
CA HIS A 222 -10.98 4.52 7.28
C HIS A 222 -9.81 3.56 7.51
N GLY A 223 -8.66 3.86 6.91
CA GLY A 223 -7.47 3.02 6.94
C GLY A 223 -6.19 3.74 7.40
N GLY A 224 -5.25 2.98 7.98
CA GLY A 224 -3.92 3.48 8.28
C GLY A 224 -3.01 2.42 8.91
N GLY A 225 -1.82 2.80 9.37
CA GLY A 225 -0.97 1.94 10.19
C GLY A 225 -1.48 1.84 11.63
N THR A 226 -1.13 0.77 12.36
CA THR A 226 -1.50 0.62 13.78
C THR A 226 -0.96 1.74 14.67
N ASP A 227 0.09 2.44 14.26
CA ASP A 227 0.64 3.62 14.92
C ASP A 227 -0.25 4.86 14.79
N LEU A 228 -1.19 4.88 13.84
CA LEU A 228 -2.14 5.97 13.67
C LEU A 228 -3.41 5.81 14.51
N ILE A 229 -3.69 4.61 15.04
CA ILE A 229 -4.80 4.36 15.98
C ILE A 229 -4.81 5.42 17.08
N PHE A 230 -3.66 5.68 17.68
CA PHE A 230 -3.48 6.73 18.67
C PHE A 230 -2.15 7.45 18.48
N PRO A 231 -2.13 8.81 18.52
CA PRO A 231 -3.27 9.68 18.81
C PRO A 231 -4.10 10.08 17.57
N HIS A 232 -3.68 9.72 16.36
CA HIS A 232 -4.15 10.38 15.14
C HIS A 232 -5.63 10.12 14.84
N HIS A 233 -6.00 8.87 14.57
CA HIS A 233 -7.38 8.49 14.26
C HIS A 233 -8.35 8.73 15.42
N GLU A 234 -7.88 8.59 16.67
CA GLU A 234 -8.68 8.94 17.86
C GLU A 234 -9.04 10.44 17.88
N ALA A 235 -8.09 11.31 17.52
CA ALA A 235 -8.31 12.75 17.38
C ALA A 235 -9.28 13.08 16.25
N GLU A 236 -9.20 12.40 15.11
CA GLU A 236 -10.12 12.59 13.99
C GLU A 236 -11.56 12.20 14.34
N ILE A 237 -11.76 11.05 14.99
CA ILE A 237 -13.06 10.63 15.52
C ILE A 237 -13.62 11.72 16.44
N ALA A 238 -12.80 12.23 17.37
CA ALA A 238 -13.21 13.25 18.32
C ALA A 238 -13.62 14.55 17.61
N GLN A 239 -12.84 15.03 16.65
CA GLN A 239 -13.14 16.23 15.87
C GLN A 239 -14.46 16.08 15.12
N MET A 240 -14.60 15.05 14.29
CA MET A 240 -15.77 14.98 13.42
C MET A 240 -17.04 14.65 14.18
N ARG A 241 -17.02 13.72 15.14
CA ARG A 241 -18.23 13.39 15.92
C ARG A 241 -18.69 14.56 16.78
N SER A 242 -17.77 15.36 17.30
CA SER A 242 -18.11 16.59 18.04
C SER A 242 -18.85 17.60 17.15
N ILE A 243 -18.51 17.68 15.86
CA ILE A 243 -19.16 18.58 14.90
C ILE A 243 -20.46 17.98 14.36
N SER A 244 -20.47 16.71 13.96
CA SER A 244 -21.61 16.10 13.28
C SER A 244 -22.71 15.63 14.25
N GLY A 245 -22.34 15.29 15.49
CA GLY A 245 -23.22 14.60 16.44
C GLY A 245 -23.52 13.15 16.05
N ARG A 246 -22.85 12.61 15.02
CA ARG A 246 -23.03 11.22 14.59
C ARG A 246 -22.29 10.24 15.50
N GLU A 247 -22.76 9.00 15.47
CA GLU A 247 -22.12 7.91 16.21
C GLU A 247 -20.78 7.51 15.59
N THR A 248 -20.65 7.57 14.26
CA THR A 248 -19.40 7.23 13.56
C THR A 248 -18.92 8.32 12.60
N LEU A 249 -17.60 8.44 12.48
CA LEU A 249 -16.92 9.14 11.37
C LEU A 249 -16.74 8.16 10.20
N ALA A 250 -16.18 6.99 10.49
CA ALA A 250 -16.13 5.87 9.57
C ALA A 250 -16.77 4.66 10.22
N LYS A 251 -17.59 3.93 9.46
CA LYS A 251 -18.26 2.72 9.92
C LYS A 251 -17.27 1.59 10.21
N TYR A 252 -16.20 1.51 9.40
CA TYR A 252 -15.20 0.47 9.50
C TYR A 252 -13.77 1.03 9.55
N TRP A 253 -13.00 0.59 10.56
CA TRP A 253 -11.61 0.98 10.75
C TRP A 253 -10.66 -0.18 10.49
N ILE A 254 -9.76 -0.03 9.51
CA ILE A 254 -8.79 -1.06 9.12
C ILE A 254 -7.38 -0.55 9.45
N HIS A 255 -6.60 -1.33 10.21
CA HIS A 255 -5.21 -0.95 10.53
C HIS A 255 -4.23 -2.04 10.11
N THR A 256 -3.16 -1.62 9.43
CA THR A 256 -2.06 -2.50 9.02
C THR A 256 -1.04 -2.62 10.14
N GLY A 257 -0.52 -3.83 10.35
CA GLY A 257 0.52 -4.08 11.34
C GLY A 257 1.83 -3.41 10.96
N MET A 258 2.65 -3.12 11.97
CA MET A 258 3.96 -2.49 11.79
C MET A 258 4.93 -3.38 11.00
N VAL A 259 6.02 -2.77 10.50
CA VAL A 259 7.16 -3.51 9.95
C VAL A 259 8.36 -3.33 10.89
N THR A 260 9.01 -4.43 11.24
CA THR A 260 10.32 -4.44 11.92
C THR A 260 11.44 -4.68 10.91
N LEU A 261 12.67 -4.35 11.29
CA LEU A 261 13.88 -4.69 10.53
C LEU A 261 14.72 -5.64 11.37
N ASN A 262 14.87 -6.88 10.93
CA ASN A 262 15.61 -7.94 11.64
C ASN A 262 15.19 -8.12 13.11
N GLY A 263 13.88 -8.06 13.38
CA GLY A 263 13.26 -8.20 14.69
C GLY A 263 13.18 -6.91 15.51
N GLU A 264 13.79 -5.81 15.05
CA GLU A 264 13.79 -4.54 15.76
C GLU A 264 12.80 -3.54 15.18
N LYS A 265 12.21 -2.71 16.05
CA LYS A 265 11.39 -1.59 15.59
C LYS A 265 12.26 -0.64 14.77
N MET A 266 11.84 -0.35 13.53
CA MET A 266 12.50 0.66 12.71
C MET A 266 12.37 2.03 13.36
N SER A 267 13.50 2.69 13.57
CA SER A 267 13.52 4.11 13.91
C SER A 267 14.82 4.75 13.44
N LYS A 268 14.74 6.02 13.09
CA LYS A 268 15.95 6.78 12.73
C LYS A 268 16.96 6.87 13.85
N SER A 269 16.50 7.00 15.10
CA SER A 269 17.36 7.09 16.28
C SER A 269 18.18 5.82 16.50
N LEU A 270 17.69 4.67 16.04
CA LEU A 270 18.40 3.40 16.08
C LEU A 270 19.28 3.17 14.83
N GLY A 271 19.24 4.07 13.85
CA GLY A 271 19.98 3.92 12.58
C GLY A 271 19.52 2.77 11.69
N ASN A 272 18.46 2.04 12.08
CA ASN A 272 17.96 0.83 11.41
C ASN A 272 16.77 1.14 10.48
N PHE A 273 16.85 2.27 9.77
CA PHE A 273 15.80 2.75 8.86
C PHE A 273 16.18 2.42 7.42
N ILE A 274 15.34 1.66 6.72
CA ILE A 274 15.53 1.34 5.29
C ILE A 274 14.46 2.02 4.44
N THR A 275 14.91 2.76 3.43
CA THR A 275 14.00 3.42 2.49
C THR A 275 13.48 2.46 1.44
N ILE A 276 12.31 2.76 0.88
CA ILE A 276 11.77 2.00 -0.26
C ILE A 276 12.67 2.21 -1.48
N SER A 277 13.15 3.42 -1.71
CA SER A 277 14.08 3.76 -2.80
C SER A 277 15.38 2.93 -2.75
N GLU A 278 15.96 2.69 -1.57
CA GLU A 278 17.11 1.79 -1.43
C GLU A 278 16.73 0.32 -1.64
N THR A 279 15.55 -0.08 -1.17
CA THR A 279 15.04 -1.45 -1.36
C THR A 279 14.81 -1.75 -2.84
N LEU A 280 14.26 -0.81 -3.60
CA LEU A 280 14.00 -0.91 -5.04
C LEU A 280 15.27 -1.05 -5.89
N LYS A 281 16.44 -0.62 -5.37
CA LYS A 281 17.73 -0.87 -6.03
C LYS A 281 18.16 -2.35 -5.97
N ARG A 282 17.63 -3.11 -5.02
CA ARG A 282 18.01 -4.50 -4.75
C ARG A 282 16.93 -5.50 -5.13
N TYR A 283 15.67 -5.11 -5.03
CA TYR A 283 14.50 -5.97 -5.26
C TYR A 283 13.50 -5.22 -6.13
N ASN A 284 12.85 -5.92 -7.05
CA ASN A 284 11.82 -5.28 -7.85
C ASN A 284 10.51 -5.11 -7.06
N GLY A 285 9.64 -4.21 -7.52
CA GLY A 285 8.39 -3.88 -6.81
C GLY A 285 7.50 -5.08 -6.51
N ARG A 286 7.52 -6.14 -7.33
CA ARG A 286 6.69 -7.32 -7.14
C ARG A 286 7.19 -8.24 -6.04
N GLU A 287 8.50 -8.34 -5.88
CA GLU A 287 9.12 -9.04 -4.75
C GLU A 287 8.77 -8.34 -3.45
N ILE A 288 8.81 -6.99 -3.46
CA ILE A 288 8.38 -6.18 -2.32
C ILE A 288 6.88 -6.39 -2.04
N ARG A 289 6.02 -6.33 -3.07
CA ARG A 289 4.58 -6.61 -2.92
C ARG A 289 4.31 -7.98 -2.32
N PHE A 290 4.97 -9.03 -2.84
CA PHE A 290 4.84 -10.37 -2.30
C PHE A 290 5.24 -10.39 -0.81
N ALA A 291 6.39 -9.81 -0.45
CA ALA A 291 6.85 -9.78 0.94
C ALA A 291 5.88 -9.03 1.87
N MET A 292 5.32 -7.90 1.42
CA MET A 292 4.40 -7.08 2.22
C MET A 292 3.01 -7.73 2.39
N LEU A 293 2.54 -8.46 1.37
CA LEU A 293 1.26 -9.15 1.39
C LEU A 293 1.33 -10.53 2.05
N ASN A 294 2.49 -11.19 2.03
CA ASN A 294 2.65 -12.59 2.49
C ASN A 294 2.73 -12.68 4.03
N GLY A 295 1.67 -12.23 4.68
CA GLY A 295 1.46 -12.24 6.11
C GLY A 295 0.04 -11.81 6.45
N ASN A 296 -0.37 -11.94 7.71
CA ASN A 296 -1.61 -11.30 8.14
C ASN A 296 -1.41 -9.78 8.11
N TYR A 297 -2.26 -9.06 7.39
CA TYR A 297 -2.12 -7.63 7.15
C TYR A 297 -2.14 -6.80 8.46
N ARG A 298 -2.77 -7.31 9.52
CA ARG A 298 -2.89 -6.68 10.84
C ARG A 298 -1.73 -7.02 11.78
N SER A 299 -0.99 -8.09 11.51
CA SER A 299 0.13 -8.52 12.36
C SER A 299 1.40 -7.76 12.01
N THR A 300 2.27 -7.49 12.98
CA THR A 300 3.64 -7.03 12.70
C THR A 300 4.38 -8.06 11.86
N ILE A 301 5.07 -7.63 10.80
CA ILE A 301 5.96 -8.50 10.02
C ILE A 301 7.39 -8.03 10.13
N ASP A 302 8.31 -8.96 9.95
CA ASP A 302 9.72 -8.65 9.89
C ASP A 302 10.21 -8.51 8.45
N PHE A 303 10.82 -7.38 8.16
CA PHE A 303 11.58 -7.17 6.94
C PHE A 303 13.02 -7.62 7.19
N SER A 304 13.49 -8.57 6.39
CA SER A 304 14.86 -9.06 6.42
C SER A 304 15.29 -9.47 5.02
N GLU A 305 16.60 -9.56 4.81
CA GLU A 305 17.17 -10.05 3.55
C GLU A 305 16.66 -11.45 3.22
N LYS A 306 16.59 -12.33 4.24
CA LYS A 306 16.03 -13.68 4.08
C LYS A 306 14.57 -13.66 3.61
N ALA A 307 13.73 -12.82 4.21
CA ALA A 307 12.33 -12.70 3.80
C ALA A 307 12.20 -12.21 2.35
N MET A 308 13.06 -11.27 1.93
CA MET A 308 13.10 -10.79 0.55
C MET A 308 13.64 -11.81 -0.44
N GLU A 309 14.64 -12.60 -0.07
CA GLU A 309 15.13 -13.71 -0.89
C GLU A 309 14.05 -14.78 -1.09
N GLU A 310 13.31 -15.13 -0.04
CA GLU A 310 12.18 -16.05 -0.10
C GLU A 310 11.06 -15.49 -0.98
N ALA A 311 10.71 -14.21 -0.82
CA ALA A 311 9.75 -13.53 -1.69
C ALA A 311 10.19 -13.57 -3.16
N GLY A 312 11.45 -13.25 -3.44
CA GLY A 312 12.03 -13.33 -4.77
C GLY A 312 11.97 -14.72 -5.39
N LYS A 313 12.31 -15.77 -4.62
CA LYS A 313 12.20 -17.16 -5.07
C LYS A 313 10.76 -17.53 -5.44
N ASN A 314 9.79 -17.16 -4.62
CA ASN A 314 8.37 -17.45 -4.88
C ASN A 314 7.85 -16.69 -6.10
N VAL A 315 8.17 -15.40 -6.22
CA VAL A 315 7.79 -14.59 -7.40
C VAL A 315 8.41 -15.15 -8.67
N ARG A 316 9.70 -15.52 -8.66
CA ARG A 316 10.35 -16.15 -9.81
C ARG A 316 9.68 -17.47 -10.17
N TYR A 317 9.46 -18.35 -9.20
CA TYR A 317 8.78 -19.63 -9.42
C TYR A 317 7.42 -19.46 -10.10
N LEU A 318 6.55 -18.60 -9.56
CA LEU A 318 5.23 -18.34 -10.11
C LEU A 318 5.30 -17.80 -11.55
N ASN A 319 6.23 -16.89 -11.82
CA ASN A 319 6.42 -16.33 -13.15
C ASN A 319 7.00 -17.33 -14.14
N THR A 320 7.87 -18.24 -13.71
CA THR A 320 8.36 -19.34 -14.55
C THR A 320 7.23 -20.27 -14.97
N ILE A 321 6.35 -20.65 -14.05
CA ILE A 321 5.20 -21.50 -14.39
C ILE A 321 4.26 -20.77 -15.35
N LYS A 322 3.89 -19.52 -15.05
CA LYS A 322 3.04 -18.70 -15.92
C LYS A 322 3.64 -18.60 -17.33
N ARG A 323 4.93 -18.27 -17.43
CA ARG A 323 5.64 -18.09 -18.70
C ARG A 323 5.74 -19.38 -19.50
N ARG A 324 5.95 -20.52 -18.83
CA ARG A 324 5.95 -21.83 -19.46
C ARG A 324 4.58 -22.12 -20.09
N LEU A 325 3.50 -21.84 -19.36
CA LEU A 325 2.12 -21.97 -19.84
C LEU A 325 1.82 -21.01 -21.02
N ASP A 326 2.29 -19.75 -20.95
CA ASP A 326 2.11 -18.74 -22.01
C ASP A 326 2.79 -19.15 -23.34
N LEU A 327 4.04 -19.62 -23.29
CA LEU A 327 4.87 -19.88 -24.49
C LEU A 327 4.51 -21.17 -25.23
N HIS A 328 4.12 -22.19 -24.48
CA HIS A 328 3.96 -23.56 -24.98
C HIS A 328 2.51 -24.02 -25.00
N GLY A 329 1.55 -23.07 -24.91
CA GLY A 329 0.11 -23.29 -24.72
C GLY A 329 -0.38 -24.67 -25.18
N ALA A 330 -0.95 -25.44 -24.26
CA ALA A 330 -1.15 -26.90 -24.33
C ALA A 330 -1.12 -27.52 -25.75
N VAL A 331 0.03 -28.07 -26.13
CA VAL A 331 0.15 -28.71 -27.45
C VAL A 331 -0.06 -30.23 -27.38
N TYR A 332 -0.14 -30.87 -26.19
CA TYR A 332 0.03 -32.33 -26.12
C TYR A 332 -0.90 -33.13 -25.18
N GLY A 333 -1.81 -32.50 -24.42
CA GLY A 333 -2.53 -33.17 -23.32
C GLY A 333 -4.07 -33.17 -23.39
N ASN A 334 -4.71 -34.09 -22.66
CA ASN A 334 -6.17 -34.27 -22.56
C ASN A 334 -6.71 -34.13 -21.12
N LEU A 335 -5.87 -33.74 -20.15
CA LEU A 335 -6.29 -33.54 -18.76
C LEU A 335 -7.05 -32.23 -18.63
N ASP A 336 -8.31 -32.33 -18.23
CA ASP A 336 -9.14 -31.19 -17.86
C ASP A 336 -9.04 -30.95 -16.35
N LEU A 337 -8.19 -30.00 -15.97
CA LEU A 337 -8.02 -29.56 -14.59
C LEU A 337 -9.13 -28.59 -14.21
N ASP A 338 -9.90 -28.93 -13.18
CA ASP A 338 -10.89 -28.03 -12.61
C ASP A 338 -10.20 -26.94 -11.76
N VAL A 339 -10.20 -25.71 -12.27
CA VAL A 339 -9.64 -24.53 -11.57
C VAL A 339 -10.66 -23.84 -10.65
N ALA A 340 -11.94 -24.17 -10.75
CA ALA A 340 -13.00 -23.47 -10.02
C ALA A 340 -12.81 -23.53 -8.49
N PRO A 341 -12.36 -24.65 -7.88
CA PRO A 341 -12.06 -24.71 -6.45
C PRO A 341 -10.95 -23.75 -6.02
N TYR A 342 -9.92 -23.55 -6.86
CA TYR A 342 -8.83 -22.61 -6.57
C TYR A 342 -9.33 -21.17 -6.59
N ARG A 343 -10.11 -20.81 -7.62
CA ARG A 343 -10.71 -19.46 -7.70
C ARG A 343 -11.63 -19.19 -6.52
N LYS A 344 -12.52 -20.13 -6.21
CA LYS A 344 -13.43 -20.00 -5.06
C LYS A 344 -12.67 -19.90 -3.74
N GLY A 345 -11.61 -20.69 -3.56
CA GLY A 345 -10.77 -20.61 -2.38
C GLY A 345 -10.05 -19.27 -2.22
N ILE A 346 -9.62 -18.64 -3.32
CA ILE A 346 -9.04 -17.29 -3.28
C ILE A 346 -10.11 -16.26 -2.89
N GLU A 347 -11.31 -16.34 -3.48
CA GLU A 347 -12.44 -15.48 -3.11
C GLU A 347 -12.78 -15.63 -1.63
N ASP A 348 -12.94 -16.87 -1.13
CA ASP A 348 -13.28 -17.14 0.27
C ASP A 348 -12.19 -16.64 1.23
N ALA A 349 -10.91 -16.78 0.86
CA ALA A 349 -9.80 -16.25 1.64
C ALA A 349 -9.81 -14.71 1.69
N MET A 350 -10.08 -14.05 0.58
CA MET A 350 -10.15 -12.58 0.55
C MET A 350 -11.42 -12.04 1.22
N ASP A 351 -12.53 -12.77 1.14
CA ASP A 351 -13.79 -12.46 1.80
C ASP A 351 -13.76 -12.66 3.32
N ASP A 352 -12.77 -13.40 3.83
CA ASP A 352 -12.49 -13.64 5.25
C ASP A 352 -11.27 -12.82 5.70
N ASP A 353 -11.49 -11.54 6.00
CA ASP A 353 -10.48 -10.61 6.53
C ASP A 353 -9.23 -10.45 5.63
N PHE A 354 -9.43 -10.43 4.30
CA PHE A 354 -8.36 -10.21 3.32
C PHE A 354 -7.13 -11.13 3.55
N ASN A 355 -7.37 -12.44 3.64
CA ASN A 355 -6.35 -13.42 4.02
C ASN A 355 -5.37 -13.75 2.88
N PHE A 356 -4.46 -12.81 2.60
CA PHE A 356 -3.43 -12.92 1.55
C PHE A 356 -2.53 -14.17 1.69
N ARG A 357 -2.25 -14.62 2.92
CA ARG A 357 -1.45 -15.83 3.15
C ARG A 357 -2.14 -17.08 2.58
N SER A 358 -3.44 -17.20 2.78
CA SER A 358 -4.23 -18.30 2.21
C SER A 358 -4.32 -18.17 0.69
N VAL A 359 -4.45 -16.96 0.16
CA VAL A 359 -4.40 -16.70 -1.29
C VAL A 359 -3.08 -17.18 -1.90
N PHE A 360 -1.94 -16.79 -1.33
CA PHE A 360 -0.64 -17.23 -1.86
C PHE A 360 -0.46 -18.75 -1.78
N ARG A 361 -0.90 -19.40 -0.69
CA ARG A 361 -0.89 -20.86 -0.62
C ARG A 361 -1.65 -21.48 -1.78
N ILE A 362 -2.88 -21.02 -2.04
CA ILE A 362 -3.73 -21.57 -3.11
C ILE A 362 -3.12 -21.34 -4.50
N ILE A 363 -2.52 -20.16 -4.73
CA ILE A 363 -1.83 -19.85 -6.00
C ILE A 363 -0.59 -20.73 -6.19
N MET A 364 0.20 -20.94 -5.13
CA MET A 364 1.36 -21.83 -5.16
C MET A 364 0.93 -23.28 -5.41
N ASP A 365 -0.17 -23.74 -4.82
CA ASP A 365 -0.72 -25.08 -5.04
C ASP A 365 -1.20 -25.27 -6.50
N LEU A 366 -1.85 -24.26 -7.08
CA LEU A 366 -2.25 -24.26 -8.49
C LEU A 366 -1.02 -24.30 -9.40
N ALA A 367 0.00 -23.46 -9.13
CA ALA A 367 1.24 -23.44 -9.88
C ALA A 367 2.00 -24.77 -9.81
N GLY A 368 2.07 -25.39 -8.63
CA GLY A 368 2.67 -26.70 -8.44
C GLY A 368 1.94 -27.81 -9.18
N THR A 369 0.61 -27.75 -9.21
CA THR A 369 -0.22 -28.69 -9.99
C THR A 369 0.00 -28.51 -11.49
N ALA A 370 -0.01 -27.26 -11.97
CA ALA A 370 0.26 -26.94 -13.36
C ALA A 370 1.67 -27.35 -13.80
N TYR A 371 2.66 -27.25 -12.92
CA TYR A 371 4.03 -27.70 -13.20
C TYR A 371 4.13 -29.23 -13.36
N ARG A 372 3.52 -29.99 -12.43
CA ARG A 372 3.55 -31.47 -12.47
C ARG A 372 2.82 -32.04 -13.67
N GLU A 373 1.64 -31.48 -13.97
CA GLU A 373 0.77 -31.97 -15.04
C GLU A 373 1.01 -31.30 -16.39
N PHE A 374 2.05 -30.45 -16.51
CA PHE A 374 2.24 -29.56 -17.65
C PHE A 374 2.05 -30.23 -19.02
N SER A 375 2.63 -31.41 -19.23
CA SER A 375 2.54 -32.15 -20.50
C SER A 375 1.18 -32.82 -20.73
N ASN A 376 0.37 -32.99 -19.69
CA ASN A 376 -0.93 -33.64 -19.73
C ASN A 376 -2.09 -32.65 -19.84
N LEU A 377 -1.89 -31.38 -19.48
CA LEU A 377 -2.93 -30.36 -19.48
C LEU A 377 -3.54 -30.15 -20.88
N SER A 378 -4.86 -30.05 -20.93
CA SER A 378 -5.60 -29.58 -22.10
C SER A 378 -5.41 -28.08 -22.31
N ALA A 379 -5.69 -27.60 -23.53
CA ALA A 379 -5.65 -26.16 -23.85
C ALA A 379 -6.63 -25.35 -22.99
N ASP A 380 -7.77 -25.92 -22.66
CA ASP A 380 -8.79 -25.28 -21.83
C ASP A 380 -8.30 -25.14 -20.40
N SER A 381 -7.61 -26.15 -19.86
CA SER A 381 -6.97 -26.09 -18.56
C SER A 381 -5.90 -25.01 -18.49
N VAL A 382 -5.00 -24.95 -19.48
CA VAL A 382 -3.96 -23.92 -19.53
C VAL A 382 -4.57 -22.52 -19.57
N ARG A 383 -5.58 -22.29 -20.43
CA ARG A 383 -6.31 -21.01 -20.49
C ARG A 383 -6.97 -20.66 -19.16
N SER A 384 -7.55 -21.64 -18.49
CA SER A 384 -8.25 -21.46 -17.21
C SER A 384 -7.28 -21.15 -16.06
N ILE A 385 -6.12 -21.81 -16.02
CA ILE A 385 -5.04 -21.52 -15.07
C ILE A 385 -4.51 -20.10 -15.29
N LEU A 386 -4.17 -19.73 -16.53
CA LEU A 386 -3.67 -18.41 -16.87
C LEU A 386 -4.69 -17.31 -16.55
N SER A 387 -5.97 -17.54 -16.84
CA SER A 387 -7.04 -16.62 -16.45
C SER A 387 -7.15 -16.45 -14.94
N THR A 388 -6.99 -17.54 -14.17
CA THR A 388 -6.99 -17.50 -12.70
C THR A 388 -5.79 -16.72 -12.17
N PHE A 389 -4.59 -16.94 -12.72
CA PHE A 389 -3.40 -16.15 -12.37
C PHE A 389 -3.56 -14.67 -12.72
N GLN A 390 -4.11 -14.35 -13.90
CA GLN A 390 -4.34 -12.97 -14.31
C GLN A 390 -5.35 -12.27 -13.40
N TRP A 391 -6.45 -12.94 -13.05
CA TRP A 391 -7.45 -12.43 -12.11
C TRP A 391 -6.86 -12.24 -10.71
N ALA A 392 -6.09 -13.20 -10.19
CA ALA A 392 -5.39 -13.03 -8.92
C ALA A 392 -4.39 -11.86 -8.98
N ASN A 393 -3.68 -11.73 -10.11
CA ASN A 393 -2.71 -10.66 -10.30
C ASN A 393 -3.33 -9.26 -10.32
N SER A 394 -4.61 -9.12 -10.70
CA SER A 394 -5.24 -7.80 -10.78
C SER A 394 -5.44 -7.14 -9.41
N PHE A 395 -5.28 -7.87 -8.31
CA PHE A 395 -5.21 -7.29 -6.96
C PHE A 395 -3.87 -7.56 -6.26
N LEU A 396 -3.16 -8.65 -6.59
CA LEU A 396 -1.85 -8.94 -5.97
C LEU A 396 -0.68 -8.19 -6.61
N GLY A 397 -0.67 -7.99 -7.92
CA GLY A 397 0.40 -7.31 -8.66
C GLY A 397 1.77 -8.00 -8.59
N ILE A 398 1.83 -9.33 -8.51
CA ILE A 398 3.08 -10.11 -8.35
C ILE A 398 3.57 -10.82 -9.63
N PHE A 399 2.74 -10.93 -10.66
CA PHE A 399 3.07 -11.60 -11.92
C PHE A 399 3.59 -10.62 -13.00
N ASP A 400 4.38 -11.13 -13.94
CA ASP A 400 4.81 -10.50 -15.17
C ASP A 400 3.65 -10.28 -16.13
N MET A 401 3.29 -9.01 -16.32
CA MET A 401 2.34 -8.54 -17.33
C MET A 401 3.03 -8.03 -18.61
N TYR A 402 4.32 -7.70 -18.54
CA TYR A 402 5.00 -6.84 -19.53
C TYR A 402 5.77 -7.56 -20.64
N ARG A 403 5.73 -8.88 -20.74
CA ARG A 403 6.31 -9.58 -21.89
C ARG A 403 5.16 -9.99 -22.79
N ASN A 404 5.02 -9.36 -23.95
CA ASN A 404 4.23 -9.93 -25.03
C ASN A 404 4.92 -11.26 -25.40
N PRO A 405 4.38 -12.42 -24.98
CA PRO A 405 5.09 -13.69 -25.10
C PRO A 405 5.34 -14.03 -26.56
N GLU A 406 4.46 -13.56 -27.46
CA GLU A 406 4.57 -13.72 -28.90
C GLU A 406 5.75 -12.94 -29.48
N VAL A 407 5.98 -11.70 -29.04
CA VAL A 407 7.13 -10.89 -29.48
C VAL A 407 8.43 -11.49 -28.97
N LEU A 408 8.46 -11.93 -27.71
CA LEU A 408 9.63 -12.59 -27.16
C LEU A 408 9.92 -13.90 -27.90
N LYS A 409 8.90 -14.75 -28.08
CA LYS A 409 9.00 -16.02 -28.79
C LYS A 409 9.54 -15.83 -30.21
N LYS A 410 8.92 -14.93 -31.00
CA LYS A 410 9.38 -14.61 -32.36
C LYS A 410 10.80 -14.05 -32.38
N SER A 411 11.17 -13.24 -31.40
CA SER A 411 12.52 -12.69 -31.31
C SER A 411 13.56 -13.77 -31.02
N VAL A 412 13.26 -14.69 -30.09
CA VAL A 412 14.14 -15.83 -29.77
C VAL A 412 14.21 -16.79 -30.94
N GLU A 413 13.09 -17.17 -31.55
CA GLU A 413 13.05 -18.03 -32.74
C GLU A 413 13.87 -17.44 -33.89
N LEU A 414 13.76 -16.14 -34.15
CA LEU A 414 14.56 -15.45 -35.17
C LEU A 414 16.08 -15.51 -34.86
N LEU A 415 16.46 -15.33 -33.59
CA LEU A 415 17.87 -15.44 -33.16
C LEU A 415 18.39 -16.87 -33.28
N LEU A 416 17.57 -17.88 -32.98
CA LEU A 416 17.92 -19.29 -33.14
C LEU A 416 18.04 -19.69 -34.62
N ASP A 417 17.17 -19.17 -35.49
CA ASP A 417 17.25 -19.36 -36.94
C ASP A 417 18.52 -18.71 -37.51
N LEU A 418 18.86 -17.49 -37.08
CA LEU A 418 20.12 -16.83 -37.46
C LEU A 418 21.32 -17.64 -36.98
N ARG A 419 21.29 -18.13 -35.74
CA ARG A 419 22.33 -19.01 -35.19
C ARG A 419 22.51 -20.27 -36.04
N LYS A 420 21.41 -20.91 -36.46
CA LYS A 420 21.45 -22.09 -37.33
C LYS A 420 22.15 -21.79 -38.66
N LYS A 421 21.80 -20.69 -39.33
CA LYS A 421 22.46 -20.24 -40.57
C LYS A 421 23.96 -19.99 -40.38
N LEU A 422 24.34 -19.30 -39.30
CA LEU A 422 25.75 -19.03 -38.99
C LEU A 422 26.54 -20.34 -38.77
N ARG A 423 25.93 -21.38 -38.18
CA ARG A 423 26.56 -22.70 -38.03
C ARG A 423 26.72 -23.41 -39.37
N GLU A 424 25.73 -23.33 -40.26
CA GLU A 424 25.80 -23.88 -41.63
C GLU A 424 26.93 -23.23 -42.44
N GLU A 425 27.14 -21.92 -42.25
CA GLU A 425 28.24 -21.14 -42.85
C GLU A 425 29.60 -21.32 -42.14
N LYS A 426 29.68 -22.19 -41.13
CA LYS A 426 30.86 -22.45 -40.29
C LYS A 426 31.36 -21.22 -39.52
N ASN A 427 30.49 -20.25 -39.26
CA ASN A 427 30.77 -19.04 -38.48
C ASN A 427 30.44 -19.27 -36.99
N TYR A 428 31.22 -20.14 -36.35
CA TYR A 428 30.97 -20.58 -34.98
C TYR A 428 31.07 -19.45 -33.95
N GLY A 429 31.96 -18.48 -34.15
CA GLY A 429 32.16 -17.36 -33.22
C GLY A 429 30.90 -16.52 -33.00
N PHE A 430 30.22 -16.12 -34.08
CA PHE A 430 28.96 -15.35 -33.96
C PHE A 430 27.78 -16.22 -33.50
N SER A 431 27.75 -17.50 -33.90
CA SER A 431 26.75 -18.46 -33.37
C SER A 431 26.84 -18.59 -31.84
N ASP A 432 28.05 -18.70 -31.31
CA ASP A 432 28.27 -18.88 -29.88
C ASP A 432 28.06 -17.58 -29.10
N LEU A 433 28.30 -16.42 -29.73
CA LEU A 433 27.91 -15.12 -29.17
C LEU A 433 26.40 -15.03 -29.00
N ILE A 434 25.61 -15.39 -30.02
CA ILE A 434 24.13 -15.39 -29.92
C ILE A 434 23.67 -16.30 -28.77
N ARG A 435 24.21 -17.52 -28.67
CA ARG A 435 23.86 -18.45 -27.58
C ARG A 435 24.20 -17.85 -26.22
N SER A 436 25.38 -17.27 -26.08
CA SER A 436 25.83 -16.67 -24.82
C SER A 436 24.97 -15.47 -24.43
N SER A 437 24.64 -14.58 -25.38
CA SER A 437 23.75 -13.44 -25.16
C SER A 437 22.33 -13.87 -24.80
N LEU A 438 21.80 -14.93 -25.42
CA LEU A 438 20.52 -15.52 -25.01
C LEU A 438 20.59 -16.01 -23.56
N VAL A 439 21.64 -16.73 -23.18
CA VAL A 439 21.84 -17.23 -21.79
C VAL A 439 21.98 -16.07 -20.80
N GLU A 440 22.70 -14.99 -21.14
CA GLU A 440 22.81 -13.77 -20.33
C GLU A 440 21.45 -13.07 -20.14
N MET A 441 20.58 -13.11 -21.16
CA MET A 441 19.20 -12.64 -21.08
C MET A 441 18.27 -13.62 -20.32
N GLY A 442 18.85 -14.67 -19.74
CA GLY A 442 18.13 -15.72 -19.05
C GLY A 442 17.39 -16.66 -20.00
N ILE A 443 17.87 -16.90 -21.21
CA ILE A 443 17.31 -17.88 -22.16
C ILE A 443 18.33 -19.00 -22.36
N GLU A 444 18.06 -20.15 -21.76
CA GLU A 444 18.81 -21.37 -22.01
C GLU A 444 18.44 -21.94 -23.38
N VAL A 445 19.45 -22.49 -24.05
CA VAL A 445 19.33 -23.06 -25.38
C VAL A 445 20.04 -24.41 -25.38
N GLN A 446 19.32 -25.47 -25.73
CA GLN A 446 19.82 -26.83 -25.83
C GLN A 446 19.66 -27.35 -27.26
N ASP A 447 20.78 -27.79 -27.84
CA ASP A 447 20.80 -28.44 -29.14
C ASP A 447 20.45 -29.94 -28.98
N ASN A 448 19.34 -30.39 -29.57
CA ASN A 448 18.92 -31.80 -29.63
C ASN A 448 18.99 -32.30 -31.08
N GLY A 449 20.20 -32.54 -31.57
CA GLY A 449 20.42 -33.01 -32.93
C GLY A 449 20.12 -31.92 -33.98
N LYS A 450 19.03 -32.06 -34.75
CA LYS A 450 18.59 -31.05 -35.74
C LYS A 450 17.66 -30.00 -35.14
N ASP A 451 17.11 -30.28 -33.97
CA ASP A 451 16.16 -29.42 -33.29
C ASP A 451 16.87 -28.63 -32.19
N VAL A 452 16.37 -27.42 -31.93
CA VAL A 452 16.87 -26.55 -30.86
C VAL A 452 15.72 -26.29 -29.92
N GLU A 453 15.86 -26.76 -28.69
CA GLU A 453 14.96 -26.43 -27.60
C GLU A 453 15.51 -25.22 -26.85
N TRP A 454 14.62 -24.37 -26.36
CA TRP A 454 15.00 -23.24 -25.54
C TRP A 454 13.96 -23.03 -24.45
N TRP A 455 14.43 -22.52 -23.32
CA TRP A 455 13.57 -22.12 -22.22
C TRP A 455 14.21 -20.93 -21.52
N ILE A 456 13.41 -20.17 -20.78
CA ILE A 456 13.94 -19.02 -20.05
C ILE A 456 14.43 -19.52 -18.70
N ARG A 457 15.73 -19.40 -18.44
CA ARG A 457 16.42 -19.59 -17.16
C ARG A 457 15.72 -18.78 -16.07
N ASP A 458 15.61 -19.37 -14.89
CA ASP A 458 14.97 -18.78 -13.71
C ASP A 458 15.74 -17.60 -13.12
#